data_AF-A0A8C6TC84-F1
#
_entry.id   AF-A0A8C6TC84-F1
#
_cell.length_a   1.000
_cell.length_b   1.000
_cell.length_c   1.000
_cell.angle_alpha   90.00
_cell.angle_beta   90.00
_cell.angle_gamma   90.00
#
_symmetry.space_group_name_H-M   'P 1'
#
loop_
_entity.id
_entity.type
_entity.pdbx_description
1 polymer ?
#
loop_
_entity_poly.entity_id
_entity_poly.type
_entity_poly.pdbx_seq_one_letter_code
_entity_poly.pdbx_strand_id
1 'polypeptide(L)'
;MNILPRLIFLFSSIPMQFPQKWFRAINKEFTTFLWKEKRSRISLRKLSIPRKSGGLGVPDMYTYYLALNAQYPLTWAYKKDPCEIGSWSWLEQKVVLDTCKNISIASFWYKPKCDKRIQNPIIKFSCEIAQAIHKRLKINGLSLPSCPIWNNLLFTAGGQPLANDSWKNKNIRTLGQILHGAEIMPFQQLKTIFNLSDTHFFQYMQFKAILSNLSKEHPDIFNLVWSALKQTNI
;
A
#
# COMPACT_ATOMS: atom_id res chain seq x y z
N MET A 1 -25.27 7.92 20.40
CA MET A 1 -25.23 8.59 19.07
C MET A 1 -25.31 7.52 17.98
N ASN A 2 -26.48 7.33 17.35
CA ASN A 2 -26.72 6.24 16.36
C ASN A 2 -26.20 6.58 14.94
N ILE A 3 -25.84 7.83 14.69
CA ILE A 3 -25.48 8.32 13.35
C ILE A 3 -24.14 7.74 12.87
N LEU A 4 -23.14 7.67 13.76
CA LEU A 4 -21.80 7.20 13.39
C LEU A 4 -21.78 5.74 12.91
N PRO A 5 -22.38 4.75 13.63
CA PRO A 5 -22.47 3.37 13.14
C PRO A 5 -23.16 3.25 11.78
N ARG A 6 -24.22 4.03 11.53
CA ARG A 6 -24.94 4.03 10.24
C ARG A 6 -24.07 4.56 9.09
N LEU A 7 -23.29 5.61 9.33
CA LEU A 7 -22.36 6.15 8.34
C LEU A 7 -21.20 5.19 8.08
N ILE A 8 -20.68 4.52 9.11
CA ILE A 8 -19.65 3.49 8.97
C ILE A 8 -20.15 2.34 8.08
N PHE A 9 -21.38 1.86 8.30
CA PHE A 9 -21.99 0.83 7.48
C PHE A 9 -22.09 1.23 6.00
N LEU A 10 -22.46 2.49 5.72
CA LEU A 10 -22.50 3.02 4.35
C LEU A 10 -21.10 3.08 3.72
N PHE A 11 -20.08 3.51 4.47
CA PHE A 11 -18.71 3.55 3.96
C PHE A 11 -18.13 2.17 3.68
N SER A 12 -18.51 1.15 4.44
CA SER A 12 -18.06 -0.22 4.22
C SER A 12 -18.81 -0.94 3.11
N SER A 13 -20.06 -0.55 2.83
CA SER A 13 -20.89 -1.26 1.85
C SER A 13 -20.74 -0.70 0.42
N ILE A 14 -20.30 0.55 0.27
CA ILE A 14 -20.21 1.21 -1.04
C ILE A 14 -18.77 1.63 -1.31
N PRO A 15 -18.04 0.92 -2.21
CA PRO A 15 -16.69 1.31 -2.64
C PRO A 15 -16.76 2.47 -3.65
N MET A 16 -17.15 3.65 -3.16
CA MET A 16 -17.32 4.86 -3.97
C MET A 16 -16.64 6.06 -3.32
N GLN A 17 -16.09 6.92 -4.17
CA GLN A 17 -15.51 8.17 -3.72
C GLN A 17 -16.58 9.17 -3.29
N PHE A 18 -16.38 9.77 -2.13
CA PHE A 18 -17.17 10.91 -1.68
C PHE A 18 -16.38 12.22 -1.82
N PRO A 19 -17.01 13.33 -2.23
CA PRO A 19 -16.34 14.63 -2.29
C PRO A 19 -15.87 15.10 -0.91
N GLN A 20 -14.70 15.74 -0.82
CA GLN A 20 -14.18 16.28 0.45
C GLN A 20 -15.15 17.25 1.15
N LYS A 21 -15.95 17.98 0.38
CA LYS A 21 -16.98 18.92 0.91
C LYS A 21 -18.03 18.19 1.74
N TRP A 22 -18.42 16.97 1.34
CA TRP A 22 -19.41 16.16 2.03
C TRP A 22 -18.91 15.76 3.44
N PHE A 23 -17.66 15.30 3.54
CA PHE A 23 -17.04 15.00 4.84
C PHE A 23 -16.95 16.24 5.73
N ARG A 24 -16.63 17.40 5.17
CA ARG A 24 -16.58 18.66 5.94
C ARG A 24 -17.95 19.07 6.47
N ALA A 25 -19.01 18.88 5.70
CA ALA A 25 -20.39 19.16 6.13
C ALA A 25 -20.78 18.26 7.31
N ILE A 26 -20.55 16.94 7.21
CA ILE A 26 -20.87 16.00 8.29
C ILE A 26 -20.05 16.28 9.54
N ASN A 27 -18.74 16.50 9.38
CA ASN A 27 -17.88 16.87 10.51
C ASN A 27 -18.34 18.17 11.18
N LYS A 28 -18.87 19.13 10.41
CA LYS A 28 -19.45 20.36 10.96
C LYS A 28 -20.66 20.04 11.84
N GLU A 29 -21.59 19.21 11.37
CA GLU A 29 -22.75 18.79 12.18
C GLU A 29 -22.34 18.10 13.48
N PHE A 30 -21.35 17.20 13.44
CA PHE A 30 -20.81 16.59 14.66
C PHE A 30 -20.20 17.62 15.61
N THR A 31 -19.48 18.62 15.10
CA THR A 31 -18.94 19.69 15.95
C THR A 31 -20.04 20.59 16.52
N THR A 32 -21.06 20.94 15.73
CA THR A 32 -22.22 21.73 16.18
C THR A 32 -22.96 21.01 17.29
N PHE A 33 -23.21 19.71 17.12
CA PHE A 33 -23.81 18.86 18.14
C PHE A 33 -22.96 18.82 19.43
N LEU A 34 -21.64 18.61 19.30
CA LEU A 34 -20.73 18.55 20.45
C LEU A 34 -20.73 19.85 21.26
N TRP A 35 -20.78 21.00 20.58
CA TRP A 35 -20.79 22.32 21.20
C TRP A 35 -22.19 22.85 21.51
N LYS A 36 -23.25 22.05 21.33
CA LYS A 36 -24.66 22.45 21.52
C LYS A 36 -24.99 23.75 20.78
N GLU A 37 -24.69 23.79 19.48
CA GLU A 37 -24.86 24.94 18.59
C GLU A 37 -24.03 26.18 18.94
N LYS A 38 -23.15 26.10 19.93
CA LYS A 38 -22.20 27.18 20.26
C LYS A 38 -20.99 27.14 19.34
N ARG A 39 -20.30 28.29 19.23
CA ARG A 39 -19.03 28.39 18.49
C ARG A 39 -18.00 27.42 19.05
N SER A 40 -17.39 26.61 18.19
CA SER A 40 -16.35 25.67 18.58
C SER A 40 -15.16 26.38 19.21
N ARG A 41 -14.80 26.01 20.43
CA ARG A 41 -13.63 26.58 21.14
C ARG A 41 -12.32 25.90 20.78
N ILE A 42 -12.40 24.68 20.24
CA ILE A 42 -11.24 23.85 19.87
C ILE A 42 -11.44 23.38 18.42
N SER A 43 -10.39 23.46 17.61
CA SER A 43 -10.41 22.96 16.24
C SER A 43 -10.64 21.45 16.18
N LEU A 44 -11.41 20.97 15.20
CA LEU A 44 -11.67 19.54 15.00
C LEU A 44 -10.38 18.70 14.94
N ARG A 45 -9.32 19.19 14.27
CA ARG A 45 -8.04 18.48 14.18
C ARG A 45 -7.41 18.17 15.54
N LYS A 46 -7.55 19.05 16.52
CA LYS A 46 -7.08 18.82 17.90
C LYS A 46 -8.03 17.88 18.66
N LEU A 47 -9.34 18.02 18.44
CA LEU A 47 -10.35 17.16 19.04
C LEU A 47 -10.23 15.70 18.58
N SER A 48 -9.85 15.46 17.33
CA SER A 48 -9.72 14.13 16.75
C SER A 48 -8.47 13.36 17.18
N ILE A 49 -7.52 14.04 17.83
CA ILE A 49 -6.34 13.37 18.39
C ILE A 49 -6.79 12.41 19.49
N PRO A 50 -6.19 11.21 19.61
CA PRO A 50 -6.52 10.28 20.68
C PRO A 50 -6.23 10.87 22.07
N ARG A 51 -6.97 10.41 23.08
CA ARG A 51 -6.82 10.91 24.47
C ARG A 51 -5.40 10.76 25.01
N LYS A 52 -4.70 9.68 24.64
CA LYS A 52 -3.30 9.43 25.02
C LYS A 52 -2.33 10.53 24.54
N SER A 53 -2.68 11.24 23.47
CA SER A 53 -1.87 12.32 22.89
C SER A 53 -2.44 13.71 23.19
N GLY A 54 -3.27 13.84 24.23
CA GLY A 54 -3.83 15.12 24.68
C GLY A 54 -5.05 15.62 23.88
N GLY A 55 -5.67 14.77 23.05
CA GLY A 55 -6.92 15.07 22.35
C GLY A 55 -8.17 14.52 23.06
N LEU A 56 -9.32 14.59 22.38
CA LEU A 56 -10.60 14.09 22.91
C LEU A 56 -11.10 12.82 22.21
N GLY A 57 -10.46 12.39 21.11
CA GLY A 57 -10.86 11.22 20.33
C GLY A 57 -12.17 11.41 19.55
N VAL A 58 -12.51 12.65 19.19
CA VAL A 58 -13.72 12.95 18.40
C VAL A 58 -13.58 12.35 16.99
N PRO A 59 -14.62 11.70 16.43
CA PRO A 59 -14.52 11.07 15.12
C PRO A 59 -14.31 12.10 14.01
N ASP A 60 -13.30 11.86 13.18
CA ASP A 60 -13.15 12.52 11.88
C ASP A 60 -13.61 11.57 10.78
N MET A 61 -14.74 11.91 10.13
CA MET A 61 -15.41 11.01 9.20
C MET A 61 -14.55 10.62 8.00
N TYR A 62 -13.68 11.53 7.52
CA TYR A 62 -12.76 11.21 6.43
C TYR A 62 -11.71 10.18 6.85
N THR A 63 -11.24 10.25 8.10
CA THR A 63 -10.28 9.28 8.65
C THR A 63 -10.91 7.90 8.81
N TYR A 64 -12.14 7.82 9.32
CA TYR A 64 -12.88 6.56 9.39
C TYR A 64 -13.13 5.95 8.01
N TYR A 65 -13.58 6.77 7.05
CA TYR A 65 -13.77 6.35 5.67
C TYR A 65 -12.50 5.76 5.05
N LEU A 66 -11.35 6.44 5.21
CA LEU A 66 -10.07 5.92 4.72
C LEU A 66 -9.68 4.61 5.42
N ALA A 67 -9.83 4.52 6.75
CA ALA A 67 -9.45 3.35 7.51
C ALA A 67 -10.28 2.10 7.15
N LEU A 68 -11.59 2.27 6.94
CA LEU A 68 -12.47 1.18 6.52
C LEU A 68 -12.11 0.70 5.11
N ASN A 69 -11.95 1.64 4.17
CA ASN A 69 -11.62 1.31 2.80
C ASN A 69 -10.15 0.90 2.60
N ALA A 70 -9.27 1.14 3.58
CA ALA A 70 -7.88 0.68 3.53
C ALA A 70 -7.77 -0.84 3.48
N GLN A 71 -8.77 -1.56 4.00
CA GLN A 71 -8.75 -3.01 4.05
C GLN A 71 -8.59 -3.62 2.65
N TYR A 72 -9.29 -3.08 1.64
CA TYR A 72 -9.23 -3.59 0.27
C TYR A 72 -7.80 -3.58 -0.31
N PRO A 73 -7.13 -2.42 -0.46
CA PRO A 73 -5.78 -2.41 -1.03
C PRO A 73 -4.73 -3.05 -0.12
N LEU A 74 -4.96 -3.11 1.21
CA LEU A 74 -4.10 -3.87 2.13
C LEU A 74 -4.18 -5.38 1.88
N THR A 75 -5.36 -5.91 1.50
CA THR A 75 -5.48 -7.34 1.17
C THR A 75 -4.59 -7.71 -0.02
N TRP A 76 -4.39 -6.82 -1.00
CA TRP A 76 -3.52 -7.07 -2.15
C TRP A 76 -2.06 -7.30 -1.76
N ALA A 77 -1.58 -6.62 -0.71
CA ALA A 77 -0.18 -6.67 -0.30
C ALA A 77 0.10 -7.75 0.76
N TYR A 78 -0.83 -7.97 1.69
CA TYR A 78 -0.55 -8.74 2.91
C TYR A 78 -1.40 -10.00 3.08
N LYS A 79 -2.45 -10.21 2.28
CA LYS A 79 -3.27 -11.41 2.42
C LYS A 79 -2.49 -12.62 1.88
N LYS A 80 -2.25 -13.61 2.76
CA LYS A 80 -1.49 -14.82 2.47
C LYS A 80 -2.37 -16.01 2.05
N ASP A 81 -3.67 -15.92 2.29
CA ASP A 81 -4.60 -17.01 2.03
C ASP A 81 -4.71 -17.29 0.52
N PRO A 82 -4.96 -18.56 0.12
CA PRO A 82 -5.25 -18.89 -1.26
C PRO A 82 -6.39 -18.01 -1.77
N CYS A 83 -6.22 -17.40 -2.94
CA CYS A 83 -7.34 -16.76 -3.62
C CYS A 83 -8.34 -17.83 -4.02
N GLU A 84 -9.32 -18.06 -3.15
CA GLU A 84 -10.45 -18.92 -3.44
C GLU A 84 -11.10 -18.46 -4.74
N ILE A 85 -11.34 -19.42 -5.63
CA ILE A 85 -11.97 -19.18 -6.93
C ILE A 85 -13.35 -18.59 -6.68
N GLY A 86 -13.64 -17.46 -7.33
CA GLY A 86 -14.89 -16.73 -7.14
C GLY A 86 -14.87 -15.69 -6.00
N SER A 87 -13.80 -15.59 -5.21
CA SER A 87 -13.63 -14.47 -4.28
C SER A 87 -13.40 -13.14 -5.01
N TRP A 88 -13.73 -12.01 -4.36
CA TRP A 88 -13.46 -10.68 -4.91
C TRP A 88 -11.98 -10.49 -5.27
N SER A 89 -11.07 -10.95 -4.39
CA SER A 89 -9.62 -10.88 -4.63
C SER A 89 -9.20 -11.65 -5.89
N TRP A 90 -9.80 -12.82 -6.13
CA TRP A 90 -9.56 -13.62 -7.33
C TRP A 90 -10.05 -12.91 -8.59
N LEU A 91 -11.25 -12.32 -8.54
CA LEU A 91 -11.83 -11.59 -9.67
C LEU A 91 -10.99 -10.37 -10.04
N GLU A 92 -10.56 -9.59 -9.04
CA GLU A 92 -9.69 -8.44 -9.26
C GLU A 92 -8.34 -8.85 -9.86
N GLN A 93 -7.73 -9.93 -9.36
CA GLN A 93 -6.49 -10.47 -9.92
C GLN A 93 -6.65 -10.89 -11.38
N LYS A 94 -7.75 -11.59 -11.71
CA LYS A 94 -8.04 -11.99 -13.09
C LYS A 94 -8.20 -10.78 -14.02
N VAL A 95 -8.98 -9.78 -13.63
CA VAL A 95 -9.16 -8.55 -14.41
C VAL A 95 -7.81 -7.87 -14.67
N VAL A 96 -6.94 -7.78 -13.66
CA VAL A 96 -5.60 -7.19 -13.82
C VAL A 96 -4.73 -8.02 -14.76
N LEU A 97 -4.72 -9.36 -14.60
CA LEU A 97 -3.91 -10.25 -15.43
C LEU A 97 -4.32 -10.19 -16.91
N ASP A 98 -5.63 -10.15 -17.18
CA ASP A 98 -6.17 -10.11 -18.54
C ASP A 98 -5.89 -8.76 -19.23
N THR A 99 -5.96 -7.66 -18.46
CA THR A 99 -5.77 -6.30 -18.99
C THR A 99 -4.29 -5.91 -19.11
N CYS A 100 -3.51 -6.30 -18.12
CA CYS A 100 -2.15 -5.85 -17.85
C CYS A 100 -1.25 -7.08 -17.68
N LYS A 101 -0.90 -7.72 -18.81
CA LYS A 101 0.02 -8.85 -18.83
C LYS A 101 1.26 -8.54 -17.99
N ASN A 102 1.65 -9.47 -17.12
CA ASN A 102 2.83 -9.42 -16.24
C ASN A 102 2.78 -8.43 -15.06
N ILE A 103 1.64 -7.81 -14.74
CA ILE A 103 1.48 -6.95 -13.55
C ILE A 103 0.71 -7.70 -12.46
N SER A 104 1.26 -7.72 -11.25
CA SER A 104 0.59 -8.25 -10.07
C SER A 104 -0.31 -7.18 -9.45
N ILE A 105 -1.48 -7.57 -8.95
CA ILE A 105 -2.38 -6.66 -8.23
C ILE A 105 -1.71 -6.03 -7.00
N ALA A 106 -0.83 -6.77 -6.34
CA ALA A 106 -0.07 -6.30 -5.19
C ALA A 106 0.77 -5.05 -5.52
N SER A 107 1.21 -4.91 -6.76
CA SER A 107 2.00 -3.76 -7.20
C SER A 107 1.27 -2.42 -7.05
N PHE A 108 -0.06 -2.42 -7.14
CA PHE A 108 -0.87 -1.21 -6.98
C PHE A 108 -0.92 -0.71 -5.54
N TRP A 109 -0.59 -1.53 -4.54
CA TRP A 109 -0.36 -1.01 -3.19
C TRP A 109 0.93 -0.19 -3.13
N TYR A 110 2.03 -0.72 -3.66
CA TYR A 110 3.35 -0.09 -3.54
C TYR A 110 3.56 1.09 -4.50
N LYS A 111 2.96 1.03 -5.69
CA LYS A 111 2.84 2.16 -6.62
C LYS A 111 1.36 2.38 -6.88
N PRO A 112 0.69 3.15 -6.01
CA PRO A 112 -0.74 3.38 -6.12
C PRO A 112 -0.99 4.35 -7.28
N LYS A 113 -0.94 3.83 -8.49
CA LYS A 113 -1.30 4.51 -9.73
C LYS A 113 -1.91 3.47 -10.63
N CYS A 114 -3.24 3.50 -10.70
CA CYS A 114 -3.97 2.63 -11.58
C CYS A 114 -3.59 2.91 -13.03
N ASP A 115 -3.34 1.83 -13.78
CA ASP A 115 -3.07 1.91 -15.21
C ASP A 115 -4.34 2.36 -15.95
N LYS A 116 -4.18 3.19 -16.98
CA LYS A 116 -5.30 3.69 -17.80
C LYS A 116 -6.06 2.57 -18.49
N ARG A 117 -5.42 1.42 -18.71
CA ARG A 117 -6.03 0.24 -19.34
C ARG A 117 -7.10 -0.41 -18.46
N ILE A 118 -6.99 -0.28 -17.13
CA ILE A 118 -7.92 -0.89 -16.19
C ILE A 118 -9.15 0.01 -16.05
N GLN A 119 -10.26 -0.42 -16.64
CA GLN A 119 -11.53 0.31 -16.59
C GLN A 119 -12.43 -0.10 -15.40
N ASN A 120 -11.93 -0.92 -14.49
CA ASN A 120 -12.72 -1.36 -13.33
C ASN A 120 -12.80 -0.25 -12.27
N PRO A 121 -14.01 0.25 -11.93
CA PRO A 121 -14.19 1.33 -10.97
C PRO A 121 -13.75 0.96 -9.55
N ILE A 122 -13.87 -0.31 -9.15
CA ILE A 122 -13.51 -0.79 -7.81
C ILE A 122 -11.98 -0.78 -7.62
N ILE A 123 -11.24 -1.27 -8.62
CA ILE A 123 -9.78 -1.25 -8.58
C ILE A 123 -9.27 0.20 -8.58
N LYS A 124 -9.87 1.06 -9.41
CA LYS A 124 -9.55 2.50 -9.44
C LYS A 124 -9.79 3.16 -8.07
N PHE A 125 -10.93 2.87 -7.46
CA PHE A 125 -11.27 3.34 -6.12
C PHE A 125 -10.23 2.89 -5.10
N SER A 126 -9.89 1.60 -5.07
CA SER A 126 -8.89 1.05 -4.14
C SER A 126 -7.49 1.65 -4.35
N CYS A 127 -7.07 1.90 -5.60
CA CYS A 127 -5.84 2.65 -5.91
C CYS A 127 -5.86 4.06 -5.30
N GLU A 128 -6.98 4.78 -5.42
CA GLU A 128 -7.12 6.15 -4.92
C GLU A 128 -7.12 6.21 -3.39
N ILE A 129 -7.72 5.21 -2.73
CA ILE A 129 -7.62 5.03 -1.28
C ILE A 129 -6.17 4.78 -0.87
N ALA A 130 -5.45 3.89 -1.57
CA ALA A 130 -4.03 3.64 -1.30
C ALA A 130 -3.17 4.91 -1.48
N GLN A 131 -3.43 5.71 -2.53
CA GLN A 131 -2.78 7.02 -2.72
C GLN A 131 -3.03 7.96 -1.55
N ALA A 132 -4.28 8.07 -1.10
CA ALA A 132 -4.66 8.93 0.00
C ALA A 132 -3.97 8.52 1.32
N ILE A 133 -3.87 7.22 1.58
CA ILE A 133 -3.18 6.65 2.75
C ILE A 133 -1.68 6.93 2.67
N HIS A 134 -1.05 6.63 1.53
CA HIS A 134 0.38 6.86 1.32
C HIS A 134 0.74 8.33 1.52
N LYS A 135 -0.07 9.24 0.96
CA LYS A 135 0.13 10.69 1.13
C LYS A 135 -0.02 11.12 2.60
N ARG A 136 -0.98 10.55 3.32
CA ARG A 136 -1.27 10.92 4.71
C ARG A 136 -0.23 10.40 5.70
N LEU A 137 0.23 9.17 5.49
CA LEU A 137 1.23 8.50 6.33
C LEU A 137 2.67 8.72 5.85
N LYS A 138 2.86 9.43 4.73
CA LYS A 138 4.17 9.63 4.07
C LYS A 138 4.86 8.29 3.78
N ILE A 139 4.09 7.29 3.35
CA ILE A 139 4.60 5.97 2.98
C ILE A 139 5.06 6.02 1.54
N ASN A 140 6.31 5.62 1.31
CA ASN A 140 6.81 5.28 -0.02
C ASN A 140 6.73 3.76 -0.17
N GLY A 141 6.18 3.24 -1.27
CA GLY A 141 6.05 1.78 -1.43
C GLY A 141 7.40 1.03 -1.34
N LEU A 142 8.49 1.69 -1.69
CA LEU A 142 9.85 1.16 -1.58
C LEU A 142 10.36 1.05 -0.14
N SER A 143 9.78 1.78 0.82
CA SER A 143 10.18 1.70 2.23
C SER A 143 9.62 0.46 2.94
N LEU A 144 8.75 -0.30 2.29
CA LEU A 144 8.11 -1.48 2.88
C LEU A 144 8.91 -2.74 2.55
N PRO A 145 9.35 -3.51 3.57
CA PRO A 145 10.09 -4.76 3.34
C PRO A 145 9.30 -5.83 2.57
N SER A 146 7.97 -5.77 2.68
CA SER A 146 7.03 -6.66 1.99
C SER A 146 6.93 -6.39 0.49
N CYS A 147 7.53 -5.31 -0.03
CA CYS A 147 7.42 -4.92 -1.43
C CYS A 147 7.85 -6.05 -2.38
N PRO A 148 6.97 -6.54 -3.26
CA PRO A 148 7.27 -7.63 -4.17
C PRO A 148 8.21 -7.13 -5.26
N ILE A 149 9.23 -7.92 -5.56
CA ILE A 149 10.20 -7.59 -6.61
C ILE A 149 9.59 -7.85 -7.98
N TRP A 150 8.89 -8.97 -8.11
CA TRP A 150 8.38 -9.47 -9.38
C TRP A 150 7.02 -8.90 -9.73
N ASN A 151 6.79 -8.74 -11.04
CA ASN A 151 5.53 -8.29 -11.61
C ASN A 151 5.06 -6.94 -11.01
N ASN A 152 6.03 -6.09 -10.62
CA ASN A 152 5.78 -4.83 -9.94
C ASN A 152 6.13 -3.64 -10.83
N LEU A 153 5.22 -2.65 -10.87
CA LEU A 153 5.38 -1.40 -11.61
C LEU A 153 6.50 -0.48 -11.09
N LEU A 154 7.06 -0.77 -9.91
CA LEU A 154 8.28 -0.11 -9.41
C LEU A 154 9.55 -0.69 -10.07
N PHE A 155 9.54 -1.97 -10.40
CA PHE A 155 10.69 -2.69 -10.92
C PHE A 155 10.50 -2.98 -12.40
N THR A 156 10.74 -1.96 -13.23
CA THR A 156 10.60 -2.09 -14.70
C THR A 156 11.94 -1.97 -15.41
N ALA A 157 12.22 -2.89 -16.33
CA ALA A 157 13.33 -2.82 -17.27
C ALA A 157 12.76 -2.79 -18.70
N GLY A 158 13.17 -1.82 -19.52
CA GLY A 158 12.62 -1.68 -20.88
C GLY A 158 11.10 -1.43 -20.93
N GLY A 159 10.53 -0.83 -19.87
CA GLY A 159 9.09 -0.55 -19.76
C GLY A 159 8.24 -1.76 -19.34
N GLN A 160 8.83 -2.94 -19.12
CA GLN A 160 8.14 -4.13 -18.64
C GLN A 160 8.53 -4.45 -17.19
N PRO A 161 7.59 -4.93 -16.35
CA PRO A 161 7.91 -5.39 -15.01
C PRO A 161 8.89 -6.57 -15.05
N LEU A 162 9.83 -6.62 -14.10
CA LEU A 162 10.69 -7.78 -13.93
C LEU A 162 9.86 -9.02 -13.56
N ALA A 163 10.06 -10.12 -14.26
CA ALA A 163 9.45 -11.41 -13.93
C ALA A 163 10.51 -12.51 -14.03
N ASN A 164 10.59 -13.34 -12.99
CA ASN A 164 11.43 -14.52 -12.98
C ASN A 164 10.82 -15.60 -12.08
N ASP A 165 10.28 -16.64 -12.69
CA ASP A 165 9.64 -17.72 -11.95
C ASP A 165 10.66 -18.65 -11.29
N SER A 166 11.88 -18.77 -11.83
CA SER A 166 12.97 -19.52 -11.18
C SER A 166 13.36 -18.92 -9.82
N TRP A 167 13.37 -17.59 -9.70
CA TRP A 167 13.65 -16.93 -8.41
C TRP A 167 12.46 -17.01 -7.45
N LYS A 168 11.23 -16.87 -7.96
CA LYS A 168 10.01 -17.06 -7.15
C LYS A 168 9.92 -18.46 -6.54
N ASN A 169 10.31 -19.48 -7.30
CA ASN A 169 10.35 -20.87 -6.85
C ASN A 169 11.42 -21.09 -5.77
N LYS A 170 12.49 -20.31 -5.81
CA LYS A 170 13.54 -20.26 -4.78
C LYS A 170 13.20 -19.32 -3.61
N ASN A 171 11.92 -18.96 -3.45
CA ASN A 171 11.40 -18.11 -2.38
C ASN A 171 11.93 -16.67 -2.32
N ILE A 172 12.57 -16.17 -3.38
CA ILE A 172 12.93 -14.75 -3.50
C ILE A 172 11.72 -14.00 -4.03
N ARG A 173 10.97 -13.31 -3.16
CA ARG A 173 9.70 -12.65 -3.50
C ARG A 173 9.68 -11.18 -3.11
N THR A 174 10.32 -10.81 -2.01
CA THR A 174 10.22 -9.47 -1.43
C THR A 174 11.57 -8.77 -1.32
N LEU A 175 11.56 -7.43 -1.32
CA LEU A 175 12.77 -6.61 -1.18
C LEU A 175 13.53 -6.89 0.10
N GLY A 176 12.81 -7.12 1.21
CA GLY A 176 13.45 -7.38 2.50
C GLY A 176 14.33 -8.63 2.52
N GLN A 177 14.11 -9.59 1.62
CA GLN A 177 14.93 -10.81 1.53
C GLN A 177 16.27 -10.60 0.82
N ILE A 178 16.42 -9.51 0.06
CA ILE A 178 17.63 -9.22 -0.73
C ILE A 178 18.50 -8.15 -0.08
N LEU A 179 17.93 -7.37 0.86
CA LEU A 179 18.62 -6.28 1.52
C LEU A 179 19.29 -6.75 2.81
N HIS A 180 20.56 -6.38 2.99
CA HIS A 180 21.30 -6.56 4.22
C HIS A 180 21.82 -5.19 4.68
N GLY A 181 21.21 -4.63 5.73
CA GLY A 181 21.51 -3.25 6.14
C GLY A 181 21.04 -2.23 5.11
N ALA A 182 21.92 -1.28 4.78
CA ALA A 182 21.68 -0.24 3.78
C ALA A 182 22.06 -0.67 2.34
N GLU A 183 22.49 -1.92 2.15
CA GLU A 183 23.05 -2.40 0.89
C GLU A 183 22.33 -3.64 0.35
N ILE A 184 22.47 -3.83 -0.97
CA ILE A 184 21.96 -5.00 -1.68
C ILE A 184 22.98 -6.12 -1.53
N MET A 185 22.52 -7.32 -1.14
CA MET A 185 23.42 -8.47 -1.03
C MET A 185 24.16 -8.74 -2.35
N PRO A 186 25.49 -9.00 -2.31
CA PRO A 186 26.25 -9.38 -3.49
C PRO A 186 25.73 -10.70 -4.05
N PHE A 187 25.81 -10.86 -5.38
CA PHE A 187 25.28 -12.04 -6.07
C PHE A 187 25.86 -13.35 -5.56
N GLN A 188 27.14 -13.38 -5.16
CA GLN A 188 27.76 -14.58 -4.58
C GLN A 188 27.08 -15.05 -3.30
N GLN A 189 26.68 -14.12 -2.42
CA GLN A 189 25.95 -14.46 -1.19
C GLN A 189 24.50 -14.86 -1.48
N LEU A 190 23.83 -14.21 -2.44
CA LEU A 190 22.51 -14.66 -2.89
C LEU A 190 22.57 -16.07 -3.50
N LYS A 191 23.66 -16.39 -4.22
CA LYS A 191 23.89 -17.69 -4.82
C LYS A 191 23.99 -18.78 -3.77
N THR A 192 24.72 -18.54 -2.67
CA THR A 192 24.86 -19.50 -1.58
C THR A 192 23.59 -19.64 -0.75
N ILE A 193 22.87 -18.56 -0.48
CA ILE A 193 21.65 -18.59 0.34
C ILE A 193 20.47 -19.25 -0.39
N PHE A 194 20.30 -18.95 -1.69
CA PHE A 194 19.14 -19.38 -2.47
C PHE A 194 19.45 -20.44 -3.54
N ASN A 195 20.68 -20.97 -3.58
CA ASN A 195 21.14 -21.94 -4.57
C ASN A 195 20.90 -21.49 -6.03
N LEU A 196 21.25 -20.26 -6.38
CA LEU A 196 21.05 -19.69 -7.74
C LEU A 196 22.10 -20.19 -8.75
N SER A 197 21.74 -20.21 -10.03
CA SER A 197 22.67 -20.45 -11.15
C SER A 197 23.24 -19.13 -11.69
N ASP A 198 24.41 -19.17 -12.33
CA ASP A 198 25.07 -17.98 -12.89
C ASP A 198 24.29 -17.34 -14.05
N THR A 199 23.40 -18.09 -14.69
CA THR A 199 22.48 -17.59 -15.72
C THR A 199 21.59 -16.44 -15.23
N HIS A 200 21.39 -16.32 -13.92
CA HIS A 200 20.59 -15.27 -13.32
C HIS A 200 21.36 -13.98 -12.99
N PHE A 201 22.66 -13.94 -13.23
CA PHE A 201 23.49 -12.78 -12.93
C PHE A 201 23.03 -11.51 -13.66
N PHE A 202 22.61 -11.63 -14.93
CA PHE A 202 22.15 -10.48 -15.71
C PHE A 202 20.90 -9.82 -15.10
N GLN A 203 19.93 -10.60 -14.64
CA GLN A 203 18.73 -10.07 -14.00
C GLN A 203 19.04 -9.45 -12.63
N TYR A 204 20.00 -10.01 -11.89
CA TYR A 204 20.52 -9.38 -10.69
C TYR A 204 21.11 -7.99 -11.00
N MET A 205 21.89 -7.86 -12.08
CA MET A 205 22.46 -6.57 -12.50
C MET A 205 21.38 -5.56 -12.91
N GLN A 206 20.34 -5.99 -13.64
CA GLN A 206 19.18 -5.14 -13.96
C GLN A 206 18.47 -4.65 -12.70
N PHE A 207 18.20 -5.56 -11.76
CA PHE A 207 17.56 -5.25 -10.50
C PHE A 207 18.40 -4.28 -9.64
N LYS A 208 19.71 -4.54 -9.54
CA LYS A 208 20.66 -3.67 -8.83
C LYS A 208 20.71 -2.27 -9.44
N ALA A 209 20.72 -2.16 -10.76
CA ALA A 209 20.69 -0.88 -11.47
C ALA A 209 19.40 -0.10 -11.14
N ILE A 210 18.23 -0.75 -11.21
CA ILE A 210 16.95 -0.14 -10.86
C ILE A 210 16.95 0.36 -9.41
N LEU A 211 17.36 -0.47 -8.46
CA LEU A 211 17.44 -0.07 -7.05
C LEU A 211 18.41 1.09 -6.81
N SER A 212 19.55 1.10 -7.51
CA SER A 212 20.51 2.21 -7.39
C SER A 212 19.98 3.54 -7.95
N ASN A 213 19.11 3.49 -8.96
CA ASN A 213 18.42 4.69 -9.45
C ASN A 213 17.34 5.13 -8.47
N LEU A 214 16.56 4.19 -7.93
CA LEU A 214 15.52 4.49 -6.93
C LEU A 214 16.12 5.03 -5.62
N SER A 215 17.30 4.56 -5.21
CA SER A 215 18.00 5.09 -4.03
C SER A 215 18.53 6.50 -4.26
N LYS A 216 18.84 6.90 -5.50
CA LYS A 216 19.16 8.31 -5.81
C LYS A 216 17.94 9.21 -5.69
N GLU A 217 16.77 8.74 -6.09
CA GLU A 217 15.50 9.48 -5.95
C GLU A 217 15.06 9.60 -4.47
N HIS A 218 15.41 8.61 -3.65
CA HIS A 218 15.06 8.57 -2.23
C HIS A 218 16.23 7.98 -1.39
N PRO A 219 17.10 8.83 -0.82
CA PRO A 219 18.36 8.41 -0.20
C PRO A 219 18.19 7.49 1.02
N ASP A 220 17.06 7.58 1.74
CA ASP A 220 16.83 6.84 2.99
C ASP A 220 16.12 5.49 2.82
N ILE A 221 15.82 5.05 1.59
CA ILE A 221 14.99 3.84 1.37
C ILE A 221 15.55 2.62 2.10
N PHE A 222 16.84 2.31 1.94
CA PHE A 222 17.39 1.07 2.47
C PHE A 222 17.43 1.07 4.00
N ASN A 223 17.72 2.23 4.60
CA ASN A 223 17.66 2.42 6.05
C ASN A 223 16.23 2.24 6.58
N LEU A 224 15.23 2.78 5.87
CA LEU A 224 13.83 2.62 6.24
C LEU A 224 13.37 1.17 6.15
N VAL A 225 13.70 0.47 5.05
CA VAL A 225 13.38 -0.96 4.90
C VAL A 225 14.06 -1.80 5.99
N TRP A 226 15.33 -1.55 6.28
CA TRP A 226 16.07 -2.26 7.32
C TRP A 226 15.52 -2.01 8.72
N SER A 227 15.15 -0.76 9.02
CA SER A 227 14.52 -0.41 10.30
C SER A 227 13.17 -1.10 10.48
N ALA A 228 12.36 -1.19 9.43
CA ALA A 228 11.08 -1.90 9.43
C ALA A 228 11.26 -3.42 9.59
N LEU A 229 12.27 -4.03 8.96
CA LEU A 229 12.60 -5.45 9.15
C LEU A 229 12.96 -5.80 10.59
N LYS A 230 13.70 -4.92 11.28
CA LYS A 230 14.05 -5.12 12.69
C LYS A 230 12.82 -5.07 13.61
N GLN A 231 11.84 -4.22 13.30
CA GLN A 231 10.61 -4.13 14.09
C GLN A 231 9.67 -5.34 13.91
N THR A 232 9.78 -6.06 12.79
CA THR A 232 8.94 -7.26 12.52
C THR A 232 9.51 -8.57 13.05
N ASN A 233 10.77 -8.59 13.51
CA ASN A 233 11.46 -9.76 14.05
C ASN A 233 11.50 -9.78 15.60
N ILE A 234 10.62 -9.01 16.25
CA ILE A 234 10.31 -9.05 17.69
C ILE A 234 8.89 -9.59 17.85
#